data_AF-A0A0J1FQR1-F1
#
_entry.id   AF-A0A0J1FQR1-F1
#
_cell.length_a   1.000
_cell.length_b   1.000
_cell.length_c   1.000
_cell.angle_alpha   90.00
_cell.angle_beta   90.00
_cell.angle_gamma   90.00
#
_symmetry.space_group_name_H-M   'P 1'
#
loop_
_entity.id
_entity.type
_entity.pdbx_description
1 polymer ?
#
loop_
_entity_poly.entity_id
_entity_poly.type
_entity_poly.pdbx_seq_one_letter_code
_entity_poly.pdbx_strand_id
1 'polypeptide(L)' 'MYISKSLITDENVLDKYTKDELIEALRPVSSIISKCEKAQQKFAEGTSHHTRFKSMIKAMDISRSLIKDEIRKRG' A
#
# COMPACT_ATOMS: atom_id res chain seq x y z
N MET A 1 -13.67 -5.27 5.74
CA MET A 1 -13.19 -4.62 6.97
C MET A 1 -12.16 -5.46 7.76
N TYR A 2 -11.72 -6.63 7.26
CA TYR A 2 -10.79 -7.51 8.01
C TYR A 2 -9.32 -7.05 7.98
N ILE A 3 -8.85 -6.57 6.83
CA ILE A 3 -7.44 -6.22 6.62
C ILE A 3 -7.00 -5.04 7.51
N SER A 4 -7.89 -4.07 7.72
CA SER A 4 -7.61 -2.91 8.59
C SER A 4 -7.46 -3.27 10.06
N LYS A 5 -8.15 -4.33 10.52
CA LYS A 5 -8.02 -4.80 11.92
C LYS A 5 -6.69 -5.53 12.11
N SER A 6 -6.31 -6.38 11.15
CA SER A 6 -5.06 -7.16 11.21
C SER A 6 -3.80 -6.29 11.21
N LEU A 7 -3.82 -5.15 10.50
CA LEU A 7 -2.68 -4.22 10.43
C LEU A 7 -2.46 -3.41 11.73
N ILE A 8 -3.44 -3.34 12.64
CA ILE A 8 -3.35 -2.58 13.90
C ILE A 8 -2.82 -3.45 15.05
N THR A 9 -2.90 -4.78 14.93
CA THR A 9 -2.72 -5.72 16.05
C THR A 9 -1.29 -6.13 16.41
N ASP A 10 -0.24 -5.58 15.79
CA ASP A 10 1.17 -5.97 16.05
C ASP A 10 1.39 -7.50 16.01
N GLU A 11 0.55 -8.22 15.28
CA GLU A 11 0.92 -9.51 14.74
C GLU A 11 1.84 -9.20 13.58
N ASN A 12 3.01 -9.84 13.52
CA ASN A 12 3.87 -9.74 12.36
C ASN A 12 3.19 -10.47 11.19
N VAL A 13 2.14 -9.87 10.62
CA VAL A 13 1.27 -10.47 9.59
C VAL A 13 2.10 -10.80 8.36
N LEU A 14 3.19 -10.05 8.14
CA LEU A 14 4.17 -10.33 7.09
C LEU A 14 4.80 -11.72 7.25
N ASP A 15 5.09 -12.19 8.46
CA ASP A 15 5.64 -13.53 8.72
C ASP A 15 4.67 -14.66 8.36
N LYS A 16 3.36 -14.36 8.27
CA LYS A 16 2.32 -15.33 7.90
C LYS A 16 2.24 -15.57 6.39
N TYR A 17 2.85 -14.72 5.57
CA TYR A 17 2.85 -14.84 4.10
C TYR A 17 4.18 -15.38 3.60
N THR A 18 4.17 -16.13 2.50
CA THR A 18 5.37 -16.58 1.80
C THR A 18 6.04 -15.44 1.02
N LYS A 19 7.32 -15.60 0.65
CA LYS A 19 8.03 -14.62 -0.18
C LYS A 19 7.33 -14.39 -1.52
N ASP A 20 6.79 -15.43 -2.13
CA ASP A 20 6.08 -15.34 -3.41
C ASP A 20 4.76 -14.58 -3.25
N GLU A 21 4.00 -14.82 -2.18
CA GLU A 21 2.78 -14.04 -1.89
C GLU A 21 3.09 -12.56 -1.66
N LEU A 22 4.22 -12.24 -1.02
CA LEU A 22 4.68 -10.86 -0.87
C LEU A 22 5.04 -10.22 -2.22
N ILE A 23 5.70 -10.96 -3.11
CA ILE A 23 6.01 -10.50 -4.48
C ILE A 23 4.72 -10.25 -5.25
N GLU A 24 3.77 -11.19 -5.21
CA GLU A 24 2.47 -11.07 -5.88
C GLU A 24 1.66 -9.87 -5.35
N ALA A 25 1.79 -9.53 -4.06
CA ALA A 25 1.14 -8.36 -3.47
C ALA A 25 1.65 -7.02 -4.02
N LEU A 26 2.86 -6.95 -4.60
CA LEU A 26 3.40 -5.71 -5.18
C LEU A 26 2.58 -5.21 -6.38
N ARG A 27 2.00 -6.14 -7.15
CA ARG A 27 1.20 -5.82 -8.35
C ARG A 27 -0.10 -5.07 -8.02
N PRO A 28 -0.99 -5.56 -7.13
CA PRO A 28 -2.19 -4.82 -6.75
C PRO A 28 -1.87 -3.51 -6.04
N VAL A 29 -0.83 -3.45 -5.18
CA VAL A 29 -0.41 -2.21 -4.51
C VAL A 29 0.00 -1.14 -5.54
N SER A 30 0.83 -1.50 -6.51
CA SER A 30 1.23 -0.58 -7.58
C SER A 30 0.06 -0.14 -8.45
N SER A 31 -0.91 -1.03 -8.68
CA SER A 31 -2.14 -0.69 -9.41
C SER A 31 -3.01 0.31 -8.65
N ILE A 32 -3.11 0.18 -7.32
CA ILE A 32 -3.86 1.13 -6.48
C ILE A 32 -3.18 2.51 -6.51
N ILE A 33 -1.85 2.57 -6.40
CA ILE A 33 -1.08 3.81 -6.50
C ILE A 33 -1.39 4.50 -7.83
N SER A 34 -1.20 3.80 -8.96
CA SER A 34 -1.44 4.38 -10.30
C SER A 34 -2.89 4.86 -10.49
N LYS A 35 -3.88 4.13 -9.95
CA LYS A 35 -5.28 4.56 -9.99
C LYS A 35 -5.53 5.80 -9.14
N CYS A 36 -4.92 5.89 -7.97
CA CYS A 36 -5.03 7.06 -7.09
C CYS A 36 -4.36 8.28 -7.71
N GLU A 37 -3.18 8.14 -8.32
CA GLU A 37 -2.49 9.22 -9.04
C GLU A 37 -3.34 9.78 -10.18
N LYS A 38 -3.88 8.89 -11.04
CA LYS A 38 -4.77 9.27 -12.14
C LYS A 38 -6.06 9.93 -11.64
N ALA A 39 -6.60 9.48 -10.50
CA ALA A 39 -7.77 10.09 -9.90
C ALA A 39 -7.44 11.46 -9.29
N GLN A 40 -6.30 11.59 -8.61
CA GLN A 40 -5.83 12.83 -8.00
C GLN A 40 -5.68 13.95 -9.04
N GLN A 41 -5.13 13.63 -10.22
CA GLN A 41 -4.97 14.58 -11.33
C GLN A 41 -6.28 15.22 -11.83
N LYS A 42 -7.45 14.63 -11.51
CA LYS A 42 -8.76 15.18 -11.88
C LYS A 42 -9.24 16.28 -10.94
N PHE A 43 -8.57 16.51 -9.82
CA PHE A 43 -8.98 17.47 -8.80
C PHE A 43 -7.88 18.50 -8.56
N ALA A 44 -8.28 19.76 -8.39
CA ALA A 44 -7.35 20.83 -8.07
C ALA A 44 -6.67 20.59 -6.72
N GLU A 45 -5.44 21.07 -6.60
CA GLU A 45 -4.72 21.08 -5.33
C GLU A 45 -5.52 21.83 -4.25
N GLY A 46 -5.43 21.38 -3.00
CA GLY A 46 -6.20 21.94 -1.88
C GLY A 46 -7.63 21.41 -1.75
N THR A 47 -8.18 20.70 -2.74
CA THR A 47 -9.49 20.05 -2.57
C THR A 47 -9.43 18.84 -1.62
N SER A 48 -10.57 18.50 -1.02
CA SER A 48 -10.70 17.31 -0.16
C SER A 48 -10.37 16.02 -0.93
N HIS A 49 -10.81 15.91 -2.19
CA HIS A 49 -10.52 14.76 -3.05
C HIS A 49 -9.02 14.65 -3.36
N HIS A 50 -8.37 15.74 -3.75
CA HIS A 50 -6.93 15.75 -4.01
C HIS A 50 -6.14 15.33 -2.76
N THR A 51 -6.47 15.91 -1.60
CA THR A 51 -5.83 15.58 -0.31
C THR A 51 -6.04 14.12 0.08
N ARG A 52 -7.25 13.58 -0.13
CA ARG A 52 -7.55 12.17 0.16
C ARG A 52 -6.71 11.22 -0.70
N PHE A 53 -6.61 11.47 -2.00
CA PHE A 53 -5.79 10.62 -2.88
C PHE A 53 -4.31 10.74 -2.54
N LYS A 54 -3.81 11.94 -2.21
CA LYS A 54 -2.43 12.14 -1.72
C LYS A 54 -2.13 11.27 -0.50
N SER A 55 -3.03 11.24 0.49
CA SER A 55 -2.88 10.41 1.69
C SER A 55 -2.93 8.90 1.36
N MET A 56 -3.80 8.48 0.44
CA MET A 56 -3.87 7.08 0.00
C MET A 56 -2.59 6.64 -0.73
N ILE A 57 -2.06 7.46 -1.64
CA ILE A 57 -0.80 7.19 -2.34
C ILE A 57 0.33 7.01 -1.33
N LYS A 58 0.48 7.95 -0.40
CA LYS A 58 1.51 7.88 0.66
C LYS A 58 1.40 6.61 1.50
N ALA A 59 0.19 6.20 1.88
CA ALA A 59 -0.01 4.97 2.64
C ALA A 59 0.39 3.73 1.83
N MET A 60 0.01 3.66 0.55
CA MET A 60 0.37 2.54 -0.32
C MET A 60 1.87 2.49 -0.62
N ASP A 61 2.54 3.65 -0.73
CA ASP A 61 4.00 3.72 -0.87
C ASP A 61 4.71 3.14 0.34
N ILE A 62 4.24 3.46 1.55
CA ILE A 62 4.76 2.88 2.80
C ILE A 62 4.55 1.37 2.79
N SER A 63 3.33 0.89 2.49
CA SER A 63 3.04 -0.54 2.37
C SER A 63 3.95 -1.24 1.37
N ARG A 64 4.18 -0.63 0.19
CA ARG A 64 5.07 -1.16 -0.84
C ARG A 64 6.52 -1.24 -0.37
N SER A 65 7.01 -0.24 0.37
CA SER A 65 8.36 -0.26 0.95
C SER A 65 8.51 -1.39 1.95
N LEU A 66 7.57 -1.53 2.88
CA LEU A 66 7.59 -2.59 3.88
C LEU A 66 7.59 -3.98 3.26
N ILE A 67 6.76 -4.22 2.23
CA ILE A 67 6.76 -5.48 1.48
C ILE A 67 8.11 -5.75 0.83
N LYS A 68 8.70 -4.74 0.16
CA LYS A 68 10.02 -4.89 -0.48
C LYS A 68 11.13 -5.15 0.53
N ASP A 69 11.11 -4.45 1.65
CA ASP A 69 12.08 -4.62 2.73
C ASP A 69 11.99 -6.04 3.30
N GLU A 70 10.79 -6.59 3.46
CA GLU A 70 10.58 -7.95 3.91
C GLU A 70 11.04 -8.99 2.88
N ILE A 71 10.73 -8.80 1.59
CA ILE A 71 11.24 -9.67 0.51
C ILE A 71 12.78 -9.70 0.51
N ARG A 72 13.43 -8.54 0.74
CA ARG A 72 14.90 -8.42 0.82
C ARG A 72 15.46 -9.15 2.04
N LYS A 73 14.82 -9.08 3.21
CA LYS A 73 15.25 -9.80 4.42
C LYS A 73 15.20 -11.33 4.25
N ARG A 74 14.32 -11.82 3.36
CA ARG A 74 14.13 -13.25 3.04
C ARG A 74 14.90 -13.70 1.79
N GLY A 75 15.75 -12.86 1.23
CA GLY A 75 16.66 -13.20 0.14
C GLY A 75 18.05 -13.39 0.70
#